data_AF-A0A4S1M3S8-F1
#
_entry.id   AF-A0A4S1M3S8-F1
#
_cell.length_a   1.000
_cell.length_b   1.000
_cell.length_c   1.000
_cell.angle_alpha   90.00
_cell.angle_beta   90.00
_cell.angle_gamma   90.00
#
_symmetry.space_group_name_H-M   'P 1'
#
loop_
_entity.id
_entity.type
_entity.pdbx_description
1 polymer ?
#
loop_
_entity_poly.entity_id
_entity_poly.type
_entity_poly.pdbx_seq_one_letter_code
_entity_poly.pdbx_strand_id
1 'polypeptide(L)'
;MYAITFDLQVQALQQHYPGASHTNAYGDIKRFLASKGFEGQQGSVYFGNETTNAVTTTLAVAAMAKEFPWLEHCVTDIRMLRIE
;
A
#
# COMPACT_ATOMS: atom_id res chain seq x y z
N MET A 1 -10.34 -5.98 13.28
CA MET A 1 -9.09 -5.96 12.49
C MET A 1 -9.12 -4.80 11.51
N TYR A 2 -8.00 -4.31 10.98
CA TYR A 2 -7.97 -3.27 9.95
C TYR A 2 -7.31 -3.78 8.68
N ALA A 3 -7.68 -3.23 7.53
CA ALA A 3 -7.07 -3.57 6.26
C ALA A 3 -6.78 -2.31 5.43
N ILE A 4 -5.73 -2.38 4.61
CA ILE A 4 -5.40 -1.38 3.59
C ILE A 4 -5.62 -2.04 2.24
N THR A 5 -6.41 -1.38 1.38
CA THR A 5 -6.59 -1.78 -0.02
C THR A 5 -6.16 -0.63 -0.91
N PHE A 6 -5.57 -0.93 -2.07
CA PHE A 6 -5.24 0.11 -3.04
C PHE A 6 -5.28 -0.42 -4.47
N ASP A 7 -5.57 0.47 -5.42
CA ASP A 7 -5.47 0.20 -6.84
C ASP A 7 -4.48 1.16 -7.49
N LEU A 8 -3.68 0.64 -8.41
CA LEU A 8 -2.67 1.40 -9.15
C LEU A 8 -2.95 1.34 -10.65
N GLN A 9 -2.78 2.47 -11.33
CA GLN A 9 -2.86 2.54 -12.77
C GLN A 9 -1.53 2.13 -13.41
N VAL A 10 -1.54 1.00 -14.15
CA VAL A 10 -0.32 0.46 -14.80
C VAL A 10 0.33 1.45 -15.77
N GLN A 11 -0.46 2.22 -16.52
CA GLN A 11 0.07 3.23 -17.45
C GLN A 11 0.85 4.33 -16.70
N ALA A 12 0.36 4.77 -15.54
CA ALA A 12 1.05 5.75 -14.71
C ALA A 12 2.32 5.15 -14.08
N LEU A 13 2.27 3.88 -13.64
CA LEU A 13 3.47 3.20 -13.13
C LEU A 13 4.58 3.12 -14.18
N GLN A 14 4.25 2.89 -15.44
CA GLN A 14 5.26 2.87 -16.52
C GLN A 14 5.97 4.22 -16.72
N GLN A 15 5.37 5.33 -16.29
CA GLN A 15 5.91 6.68 -16.45
C GLN A 15 6.58 7.21 -15.18
N HIS A 16 6.01 6.91 -14.01
CA HIS A 16 6.38 7.55 -12.74
C HIS A 16 7.10 6.63 -11.77
N TYR A 17 7.01 5.31 -11.91
CA TYR A 17 7.70 4.39 -11.01
C TYR A 17 9.20 4.36 -11.31
N PRO A 18 10.08 4.58 -10.31
CA PRO A 18 11.53 4.71 -10.54
C PRO A 18 12.25 3.38 -10.77
N GLY A 19 11.61 2.23 -10.50
CA GLY A 19 12.24 0.92 -10.62
C GLY A 19 12.22 0.37 -12.05
N ALA A 20 13.04 -0.65 -12.30
CA ALA A 20 13.26 -1.21 -13.64
C ALA A 20 12.02 -1.84 -14.31
N SER A 21 11.03 -2.29 -13.52
CA SER A 21 9.76 -2.84 -14.02
C SER A 21 8.61 -2.33 -13.16
N HIS A 22 7.53 -1.87 -13.79
CA HIS A 22 6.31 -1.42 -13.10
C HIS A 22 5.73 -2.48 -12.14
N THR A 23 5.94 -3.77 -12.41
CA THR A 23 5.50 -4.88 -11.54
C THR A 23 6.20 -4.88 -10.18
N ASN A 24 7.41 -4.30 -10.08
CA ASN A 24 8.14 -4.22 -8.82
C ASN A 24 7.47 -3.29 -7.81
N ALA A 25 6.65 -2.34 -8.26
CA ALA A 25 5.91 -1.41 -7.42
C ALA A 25 5.07 -2.14 -6.36
N TYR A 26 4.35 -3.20 -6.76
CA TYR A 26 3.56 -4.02 -5.84
C TYR A 26 4.45 -4.75 -4.81
N GLY A 27 5.65 -5.18 -5.22
CA GLY A 27 6.62 -5.81 -4.33
C GLY A 27 7.22 -4.85 -3.31
N ASP A 28 7.50 -3.60 -3.70
CA ASP A 28 7.97 -2.54 -2.80
C ASP A 28 6.90 -2.20 -1.76
N ILE A 29 5.66 -1.98 -2.19
CA ILE A 29 4.54 -1.71 -1.28
C ILE A 29 4.33 -2.89 -0.34
N LYS A 30 4.39 -4.13 -0.85
CA LYS A 30 4.25 -5.35 -0.02
C LYS A 30 5.29 -5.38 1.09
N ARG A 31 6.57 -5.17 0.78
CA ARG A 31 7.65 -5.15 1.76
C ARG A 31 7.48 -4.02 2.77
N PHE A 32 7.10 -2.84 2.31
CA PHE A 32 6.85 -1.69 3.17
C PHE A 32 5.71 -1.98 4.16
N LEU A 33 4.55 -2.43 3.68
CA LEU A 33 3.39 -2.73 4.52
C LEU A 33 3.67 -3.88 5.50
N ALA A 34 4.41 -4.91 5.08
CA ALA A 34 4.88 -5.97 5.98
C ALA A 34 5.71 -5.42 7.15
N SER A 35 6.59 -4.45 6.90
CA SER A 35 7.36 -3.77 7.97
C SER A 35 6.49 -2.98 8.96
N LYS A 36 5.24 -2.67 8.59
CA LYS A 36 4.25 -1.97 9.42
C LYS A 36 3.23 -2.92 10.08
N GLY A 37 3.43 -4.23 9.98
CA GLY A 37 2.53 -5.23 10.56
C GLY A 37 1.31 -5.59 9.72
N PHE A 38 1.36 -5.29 8.41
CA PHE A 38 0.33 -5.63 7.45
C PHE A 38 0.77 -6.77 6.53
N GLU A 39 0.00 -7.85 6.48
CA GLU A 39 0.30 -9.01 5.66
C GLU A 39 -0.62 -9.06 4.44
N GLY A 40 -0.03 -9.31 3.27
CA GLY A 40 -0.77 -9.42 2.01
C GLY A 40 -1.44 -10.78 1.88
N GLN A 41 -2.73 -10.78 1.54
CA GLN A 41 -3.53 -11.99 1.27
C GLN A 41 -3.57 -12.29 -0.23
N GLN A 42 -4.40 -11.54 -0.98
CA GLN A 42 -4.50 -11.62 -2.44
C GLN A 42 -4.60 -10.22 -3.04
N GLY A 43 -3.91 -10.02 -4.16
CA GLY A 43 -3.87 -8.74 -4.86
C GLY A 43 -3.29 -7.62 -3.98
N SER A 44 -3.97 -6.48 -3.97
CA SER A 44 -3.55 -5.27 -3.26
C SER A 44 -4.25 -5.11 -1.90
N VAL A 45 -4.69 -6.21 -1.27
CA VAL A 45 -5.37 -6.20 0.03
C VAL A 45 -4.41 -6.69 1.12
N TYR A 46 -4.22 -5.85 2.13
CA TYR A 46 -3.29 -6.08 3.24
C TYR A 46 -4.00 -5.99 4.58
N PHE A 47 -3.95 -7.07 5.36
CA PHE A 47 -4.59 -7.14 6.67
C PHE A 47 -3.59 -6.83 7.77
N GLY A 48 -3.98 -5.96 8.68
CA GLY A 48 -3.23 -5.68 9.89
C GLY A 48 -3.34 -6.82 10.91
N ASN A 49 -2.30 -7.01 11.70
CA ASN A 49 -2.27 -7.95 12.81
C ASN A 49 -2.96 -7.41 14.09
N GLU A 50 -2.82 -8.14 15.20
CA GLU A 50 -3.40 -7.79 16.51
C GLU A 50 -2.96 -6.43 17.08
N THR A 51 -1.80 -5.90 16.66
CA THR A 51 -1.32 -4.59 17.12
C THR A 51 -1.82 -3.43 16.25
N THR A 52 -2.54 -3.74 15.17
CA THR A 52 -3.00 -2.76 14.20
C THR A 52 -4.36 -2.17 14.60
N ASN A 53 -4.45 -0.85 14.59
CA ASN A 53 -5.67 -0.10 14.86
C ASN A 53 -5.86 1.04 13.84
N ALA A 54 -6.92 1.84 13.98
CA ALA A 54 -7.20 2.93 13.06
C ALA A 54 -6.03 3.93 12.94
N VAL A 55 -5.36 4.23 14.05
CA VAL A 55 -4.23 5.18 14.07
C VAL A 55 -3.03 4.59 13.36
N THR A 56 -2.62 3.37 13.70
CA THR A 56 -1.46 2.74 13.04
C THR A 56 -1.69 2.50 11.56
N THR A 57 -2.94 2.20 11.16
CA THR A 57 -3.34 2.09 9.75
C THR A 57 -3.19 3.42 9.01
N THR A 58 -3.69 4.50 9.61
CA THR A 58 -3.56 5.85 9.03
C THR A 58 -2.10 6.27 8.92
N LEU A 59 -1.30 6.00 9.95
CA LEU A 59 0.13 6.30 9.95
C LEU A 59 0.90 5.47 8.91
N ALA A 60 0.53 4.20 8.70
CA ALA A 60 1.12 3.35 7.68
C ALA A 60 0.86 3.91 6.27
N VAL A 61 -0.38 4.31 5.97
CA VAL A 61 -0.71 4.93 4.67
C VAL A 61 0.01 6.27 4.48
N ALA A 62 0.03 7.13 5.50
CA ALA A 62 0.73 8.42 5.43
C ALA A 62 2.25 8.24 5.25
N ALA A 63 2.85 7.24 5.91
CA ALA A 63 4.26 6.92 5.73
C ALA A 63 4.52 6.31 4.34
N MET A 64 3.61 5.50 3.81
CA MET A 64 3.70 4.92 2.46
C MET A 64 3.72 6.01 1.38
N ALA A 65 2.87 7.02 1.50
CA ALA A 65 2.84 8.16 0.57
C ALA A 65 4.14 8.97 0.59
N LYS A 66 4.81 9.07 1.75
CA LYS A 66 6.11 9.75 1.88
C LYS A 66 7.26 8.93 1.33
N GLU A 67 7.25 7.61 1.59
CA GLU A 67 8.29 6.68 1.12
C GLU A 67 8.26 6.52 -0.41
N PHE A 68 7.05 6.55 -0.98
CA PHE A 68 6.84 6.34 -2.40
C PHE A 68 6.13 7.55 -3.04
N PRO A 69 6.84 8.68 -3.28
CA PRO A 69 6.24 9.87 -3.88
C PRO A 69 5.54 9.61 -5.23
N TRP A 70 6.00 8.61 -5.99
CA TRP A 70 5.39 8.20 -7.25
C TRP A 70 3.96 7.66 -7.08
N LEU A 71 3.54 7.27 -5.87
CA LEU A 71 2.17 6.80 -5.63
C LEU A 71 1.13 7.88 -5.90
N GLU A 72 1.44 9.15 -5.67
CA GLU A 72 0.50 10.26 -5.91
C GLU A 72 0.02 10.30 -7.37
N HIS A 73 0.90 9.92 -8.31
CA HIS A 73 0.58 9.87 -9.74
C HIS A 73 -0.02 8.53 -10.18
N CYS A 74 0.14 7.48 -9.39
CA CYS A 74 -0.18 6.11 -9.78
C CYS A 74 -1.41 5.52 -9.10
N VAL A 75 -1.80 6.05 -7.94
CA VAL A 75 -2.91 5.49 -7.14
C VAL A 75 -4.25 5.97 -7.68
N THR A 76 -5.16 5.03 -7.94
CA THR A 76 -6.53 5.34 -8.40
C THR A 76 -7.53 5.30 -7.24
N ASP A 77 -7.30 4.40 -6.27
CA ASP A 77 -8.13 4.26 -5.07
C ASP A 77 -7.25 3.72 -3.94
N ILE A 78 -7.46 4.21 -2.73
CA ILE A 78 -6.86 3.66 -1.51
C ILE A 78 -7.88 3.74 -0.38
N ARG A 79 -8.07 2.64 0.34
CA ARG A 79 -9.05 2.54 1.43
C ARG A 79 -8.42 1.93 2.66
N MET A 80 -8.86 2.45 3.80
CA MET A 80 -8.62 1.87 5.11
C MET A 80 -9.94 1.30 5.60
N LEU A 81 -10.00 -0.01 5.77
CA LEU A 81 -11.21 -0.73 6.15
C LEU A 81 -11.11 -1.18 7.59
N ARG A 82 -12.20 -1.04 8.35
CA ARG A 82 -12.40 -1.74 9.60
C ARG A 82 -13.11 -3.05 9.30
N ILE A 83 -12.49 -4.16 9.68
CA ILE A 83 -13.02 -5.52 9.55
C ILE A 83 -13.52 -5.95 10.93
N GLU A 84 -14.78 -6.39 11.00
CA GLU A 84 -15.41 -6.98 12.19
C GLU A 84 -15.18 -8.48 12.27
#